data_AF-A0A959Y7K6-F1
#
_entry.id   AF-A0A959Y7K6-F1
#
_cell.length_a   1.000
_cell.length_b   1.000
_cell.length_c   1.000
_cell.angle_alpha   90.00
_cell.angle_beta   90.00
_cell.angle_gamma   90.00
#
_symmetry.space_group_name_H-M   'P 1'
#
loop_
_entity.id
_entity.type
_entity.pdbx_description
1 polymer ?
#
loop_
_entity_poly.entity_id
_entity_poly.type
_entity_poly.pdbx_seq_one_letter_code
_entity_poly.pdbx_strand_id
1 'polypeptide(L)' 'EITPEREQEILGRIRKKYADSTSPYYAAARLWLDAIIDPLETRTWISMGIEAASQAPATKEFNMGVLQT' A
#
# COMPACT_ATOMS: atom_id res chain seq x y z
N GLU A 1 -34.89 -10.64 -9.29
CA GLU A 1 -33.53 -10.82 -9.84
C GLU A 1 -33.06 -9.50 -10.45
N ILE A 2 -31.75 -9.26 -10.44
CA ILE A 2 -31.15 -8.11 -11.14
C ILE A 2 -31.12 -8.43 -12.63
N THR A 3 -31.45 -7.48 -13.49
CA THR A 3 -31.32 -7.68 -14.93
C THR A 3 -29.84 -7.70 -15.34
N PRO A 4 -29.46 -8.50 -16.36
CA PRO A 4 -28.07 -8.57 -16.82
C PRO A 4 -27.46 -7.20 -17.15
N GLU A 5 -28.24 -6.27 -17.68
CA GLU A 5 -27.81 -4.91 -18.02
C GLU A 5 -27.50 -4.10 -16.76
N ARG A 6 -28.34 -4.22 -15.73
CA ARG A 6 -28.15 -3.52 -14.45
C ARG A 6 -26.96 -4.09 -13.68
N GLU A 7 -26.74 -5.40 -13.77
CA GLU A 7 -25.56 -6.05 -13.21
C GLU A 7 -24.27 -5.52 -13.85
N GLN A 8 -24.23 -5.44 -15.19
CA GLN A 8 -23.08 -4.91 -15.92
C GLN A 8 -22.79 -3.45 -15.56
N GLU A 9 -23.83 -2.62 -15.41
CA GLU A 9 -23.69 -1.22 -15.00
C GLU A 9 -23.04 -1.10 -13.61
N ILE A 10 -23.54 -1.88 -12.63
CA ILE A 10 -23.01 -1.88 -11.27
C ILE A 10 -21.56 -2.35 -11.24
N LEU A 11 -21.25 -3.45 -11.92
CA LEU A 11 -19.89 -3.98 -12.03
C LEU A 11 -18.95 -3.00 -12.72
N GLY A 12 -19.40 -2.35 -13.80
CA GLY A 12 -18.63 -1.32 -14.51
C GLY A 12 -18.28 -0.14 -13.60
N ARG A 13 -19.25 0.36 -12.84
CA ARG A 13 -19.04 1.44 -11.87
C ARG A 13 -18.03 1.06 -10.78
N ILE A 14 -18.14 -0.16 -10.24
CA ILE A 14 -17.22 -0.65 -9.19
C ILE A 14 -15.81 -0.77 -9.76
N ARG A 15 -15.64 -1.42 -10.92
CA ARG A 15 -14.33 -1.59 -11.57
C ARG A 15 -13.67 -0.25 -11.85
N LYS A 16 -14.42 0.72 -12.37
CA LYS A 16 -13.92 2.07 -12.61
C LYS A 16 -13.41 2.72 -11.31
N LYS A 17 -14.20 2.67 -10.25
CA LYS A 17 -13.80 3.21 -8.94
C LYS A 17 -12.50 2.57 -8.44
N TYR A 18 -12.37 1.25 -8.57
CA TYR A 18 -11.13 0.56 -8.20
C TYR A 18 -9.96 1.05 -9.04
N ALA A 19 -10.07 1.04 -10.37
CA ALA A 19 -9.01 1.47 -11.28
C ALA A 19 -8.51 2.90 -10.97
N ASP A 20 -9.43 3.82 -10.65
CA ASP A 20 -9.08 5.20 -10.30
C ASP A 20 -8.32 5.29 -8.96
N SER A 21 -8.65 4.41 -8.01
CA SER A 21 -8.09 4.41 -6.65
C SER A 21 -6.86 3.52 -6.44
N THR A 22 -6.57 2.60 -7.35
CA THR A 22 -5.44 1.66 -7.24
C THR A 22 -4.16 2.17 -7.90
N SER A 23 -4.21 3.33 -8.54
CA SER A 23 -3.02 3.96 -9.12
C SER A 23 -2.01 4.34 -8.01
N PRO A 24 -0.70 4.08 -8.20
CA PRO A 24 0.33 4.54 -7.27
C PRO A 24 0.27 6.05 -7.00
N TYR A 25 -0.11 6.84 -8.00
CA TYR A 25 -0.26 8.28 -7.86
C TYR A 25 -1.43 8.67 -6.94
N TYR A 26 -2.52 7.89 -6.95
CA TYR A 26 -3.66 8.12 -6.06
C TYR A 26 -3.25 7.94 -4.60
N ALA A 27 -2.42 6.92 -4.32
CA ALA A 27 -1.86 6.65 -3.00
C ALA A 27 -0.81 7.69 -2.60
N ALA A 28 0.08 8.10 -3.52
CA ALA A 28 1.09 9.13 -3.29
C ALA A 28 0.46 10.47 -2.88
N ALA A 29 -0.57 10.91 -3.60
CA ALA A 29 -1.29 12.16 -3.31
C ALA A 29 -1.98 12.16 -1.92
N ARG A 30 -2.09 11.00 -1.27
CA ARG A 30 -2.69 10.82 0.06
C ARG A 30 -1.66 10.46 1.14
N LEU A 31 -0.38 10.47 0.80
CA LEU A 31 0.71 10.09 1.70
C LEU A 31 0.53 8.67 2.27
N TRP A 32 -0.10 7.77 1.51
CA TRP A 32 -0.16 6.35 1.88
C TRP A 32 1.19 5.66 1.63
N LEU A 33 2.02 6.28 0.81
CA LEU A 33 3.38 5.87 0.48
C LEU A 33 4.27 7.10 0.50
N ASP A 34 5.54 6.90 0.86
CA ASP A 34 6.51 7.99 0.96
C ASP A 34 7.10 8.38 -0.40
N ALA A 35 7.23 7.43 -1.33
CA ALA A 35 7.78 7.68 -2.67
C ALA A 35 7.34 6.62 -3.69
N ILE A 36 7.25 7.04 -4.96
CA ILE A 36 7.22 6.15 -6.13
C ILE A 36 8.64 6.15 -6.70
N ILE A 37 9.23 4.96 -6.84
CA ILE A 37 10.64 4.81 -7.21
C ILE A 37 10.81 4.00 -8.50
N ASP A 38 11.95 4.17 -9.17
CA ASP A 38 12.34 3.28 -10.27
C ASP A 38 12.57 1.87 -9.69
N PRO A 39 11.95 0.81 -10.25
CA PRO A 39 12.19 -0.57 -9.80
C PRO A 39 13.67 -0.97 -9.74
N LEU A 40 14.52 -0.44 -10.62
CA LEU A 40 15.97 -0.70 -10.63
C LEU A 40 16.68 -0.12 -9.41
N GLU A 41 16.12 0.91 -8.78
CA GLU A 41 16.70 1.56 -7.59
C GLU A 41 16.23 0.95 -6.27
N THR A 42 15.35 -0.06 -6.30
CA THR A 42 14.77 -0.69 -5.10
C THR A 42 15.83 -1.08 -4.07
N ARG A 43 16.96 -1.67 -4.52
CA ARG A 43 18.04 -2.07 -3.62
C ARG A 43 18.64 -0.86 -2.89
N THR A 44 18.89 0.22 -3.61
CA THR A 44 19.48 1.45 -3.05
C THR A 44 18.56 2.04 -1.99
N TRP A 45 17.27 2.15 -2.27
CA TRP A 45 16.27 2.66 -1.32
C TRP A 45 16.19 1.81 -0.04
N ILE A 46 16.12 0.48 -0.18
CA ILE A 46 16.08 -0.43 0.97
C ILE A 46 17.37 -0.33 1.79
N SER A 47 18.54 -0.36 1.13
CA SER A 47 19.83 -0.26 1.82
C SER A 47 19.98 1.04 2.61
N MET A 48 19.62 2.18 2.00
CA MET A 48 19.63 3.48 2.66
C MET A 48 18.66 3.53 3.84
N GLY A 49 17.45 2.96 3.70
CA GLY A 49 16.48 2.90 4.79
C GLY A 49 16.98 2.09 5.99
N ILE A 50 17.65 0.97 5.75
CA ILE A 50 18.26 0.14 6.81
C ILE A 50 19.40 0.89 7.49
N GLU A 51 20.27 1.55 6.72
CA GLU A 51 21.38 2.35 7.27
C GLU A 51 20.86 3.48 8.16
N ALA A 52 19.84 4.20 7.70
CA ALA A 52 19.18 5.25 8.47
C ALA A 52 18.54 4.69 9.76
N ALA A 53 17.80 3.57 9.68
CA ALA A 53 17.17 2.94 10.84
C ALA A 53 18.20 2.43 11.87
N SER A 54 19.39 2.02 11.42
CA SER A 54 20.45 1.50 12.29
C SER A 54 21.03 2.54 13.25
N GLN A 55 20.79 3.84 13.00
CA GLN A 55 21.15 4.92 13.93
C GLN A 55 20.26 4.97 15.19
N ALA A 56 19.17 4.20 15.22
CA ALA A 56 18.32 4.01 16.38
C ALA A 56 18.14 2.51 16.68
N PRO A 57 19.10 1.87 17.38
CA PRO A 57 19.07 0.44 17.62
C PRO A 57 17.78 -0.02 18.32
N ALA A 58 17.24 -1.16 17.88
CA ALA A 58 16.06 -1.78 18.48
C ALA A 58 16.41 -2.42 19.84
N THR A 59 16.44 -1.60 20.89
CA THR A 59 16.78 -2.04 22.26
C THR A 59 15.59 -2.53 23.07
N LYS A 60 14.37 -2.25 22.60
CA LYS A 60 13.13 -2.72 23.25
C LYS A 60 12.84 -4.14 22.83
N GLU A 61 12.52 -4.99 23.80
CA GLU A 61 12.00 -6.32 23.53
C GLU A 61 10.69 -6.24 22.74
N PHE A 62 10.53 -7.14 21.77
CA PHE A 62 9.30 -7.25 20.99
C PHE A 62 8.20 -7.90 21.83
N ASN A 63 7.11 -7.18 22.04
CA ASN A 63 5.98 -7.62 22.86
C ASN A 63 4.71 -7.67 22.00
N MET A 64 4.12 -8.86 21.84
CA MET A 64 2.95 -9.09 20.97
C MET A 64 1.61 -8.64 21.59
N GLY A 65 1.61 -8.22 22.87
CA GLY A 65 0.38 -8.00 23.62
C GLY A 65 -0.35 -9.30 23.95
N VAL A 66 -1.66 -9.24 24.16
CA VAL A 66 -2.51 -10.41 24.42
C VAL A 66 -2.95 -10.99 23.08
N LEU A 67 -2.57 -12.25 22.82
CA LEU A 67 -3.04 -12.97 21.65
C LEU A 67 -4.43 -13.54 21.90
N GLN A 68 -5.39 -13.19 21.06
CA GLN A 68 -6.72 -13.80 21.05
C GLN A 68 -6.66 -15.09 20.22
N THR A 69 -6.76 -16.25 20.87
CA THR A 69 -6.85 -17.59 20.25
C THR A 69 -8.29 -18.05 20.14
#